data_AF-A0AAU1CPA5-F1
#
_entry.id   AF-A0AAU1CPA5-F1
#
_cell.length_a   1.000
_cell.length_b   1.000
_cell.length_c   1.000
_cell.angle_alpha   90.00
_cell.angle_beta   90.00
_cell.angle_gamma   90.00
#
_symmetry.space_group_name_H-M   'P 1'
#
loop_
_entity.id
_entity.type
_entity.pdbx_description
1 polymer ?
#
loop_
_entity_poly.entity_id
_entity_poly.type
_entity_poly.pdbx_seq_one_letter_code
_entity_poly.pdbx_strand_id
1 'polypeptide(L)'
;MYSAPADVLATLIGLLADVTRRDACTLHPWQPFPEIGLDSLLGTEFVATVNARFGTAIKGAAVLDHPSPEAFAVYVAREARCGPAPAPVAAPAAPPCRLLPSADELREELAQILACDPWDLDPCTPFSDLGVDARAGAEFMTAVNRLYGLRERAVVLHDHPDLTALAAHLATA
;
A
#
# COMPACT_ATOMS: atom_id res chain seq x y z
N MET A 1 28.45 0.08 -21.03
CA MET A 1 27.32 0.77 -21.70
C MET A 1 26.17 -0.20 -21.79
N TYR A 2 25.21 -0.13 -20.87
CA TYR A 2 24.03 -0.99 -20.86
C TYR A 2 22.96 -0.28 -21.69
N SER A 3 22.91 -0.57 -22.99
CA SER A 3 21.92 0.03 -23.89
C SER A 3 20.57 -0.63 -23.62
N ALA A 4 19.52 0.17 -23.39
CA ALA A 4 18.16 -0.37 -23.35
C ALA A 4 17.85 -1.08 -24.69
N PRO A 5 17.07 -2.17 -24.67
CA PRO A 5 16.54 -2.72 -25.92
C PRO A 5 15.70 -1.63 -26.59
N ALA A 6 16.03 -1.31 -27.85
CA ALA A 6 15.41 -0.22 -28.61
C ALA A 6 13.88 -0.33 -28.66
N ASP A 7 13.34 -1.55 -28.66
CA ASP A 7 11.90 -1.84 -28.58
C ASP A 7 11.23 -1.31 -27.31
N VAL A 8 11.86 -1.48 -26.13
CA VAL A 8 11.28 -1.04 -24.84
C VAL A 8 11.27 0.47 -24.77
N LEU A 9 12.35 1.11 -25.19
CA LEU A 9 12.46 2.57 -25.23
C LEU A 9 11.44 3.19 -26.19
N ALA A 10 11.33 2.66 -27.42
CA ALA A 10 10.36 3.13 -28.40
C ALA A 10 8.92 2.99 -27.89
N THR A 11 8.63 1.87 -27.22
CA THR A 11 7.33 1.63 -26.60
C THR A 11 7.04 2.61 -25.45
N LEU A 12 8.02 2.87 -24.59
CA LEU A 12 7.89 3.84 -23.50
C LEU A 12 7.63 5.25 -24.03
N ILE A 13 8.38 5.69 -25.04
CA ILE A 13 8.17 6.99 -25.68
C ILE A 13 6.76 7.08 -26.28
N GLY A 14 6.27 6.02 -26.91
CA GLY A 14 4.90 5.96 -27.42
C GLY A 14 3.84 6.05 -26.31
N LEU A 15 4.08 5.40 -25.17
CA LEU A 15 3.20 5.50 -24.00
C LEU A 15 3.23 6.90 -23.37
N LEU A 16 4.41 7.51 -23.25
CA LEU A 16 4.55 8.89 -22.75
C LEU A 16 3.86 9.88 -23.68
N ALA A 17 3.99 9.71 -25.00
CA ALA A 17 3.32 10.53 -25.99
C ALA A 17 1.79 10.49 -25.82
N ASP A 18 1.24 9.29 -25.63
CA ASP A 18 -0.20 9.10 -25.44
C ASP A 18 -0.70 9.74 -24.14
N VAL A 19 0.01 9.48 -23.03
CA VAL A 19 -0.33 10.00 -21.68
C VAL A 19 -0.18 11.53 -21.61
N THR A 20 0.88 12.07 -22.19
CA THR A 20 1.13 13.53 -22.21
C THR A 20 0.40 14.25 -23.35
N ARG A 21 -0.33 13.51 -24.19
CA ARG A 21 -0.99 14.03 -25.42
C ARG A 21 -0.02 14.82 -26.30
N ARG A 22 1.24 14.37 -26.40
CA ARG A 22 2.31 14.98 -27.20
C ARG A 22 2.77 14.06 -28.30
N ASP A 23 3.39 14.63 -29.32
CA ASP A 23 4.01 13.85 -30.39
C ASP A 23 5.27 13.13 -29.89
N ALA A 24 5.33 11.81 -30.12
CA ALA A 24 6.48 10.97 -29.76
C ALA A 24 7.81 11.49 -30.34
N CYS A 25 7.78 12.18 -31.49
CA CYS A 25 8.94 12.78 -32.13
C CYS A 25 9.54 13.97 -31.35
N THR A 26 8.76 14.58 -30.45
CA THR A 26 9.20 15.70 -29.60
C THR A 26 9.79 15.24 -28.27
N LEU A 27 9.64 13.95 -27.96
CA LEU A 27 10.09 13.37 -26.71
C LEU A 27 11.52 12.87 -26.85
N HIS A 28 12.41 13.39 -26.01
CA HIS A 28 13.80 12.97 -25.99
C HIS A 28 14.03 11.90 -24.92
N PRO A 29 14.71 10.78 -25.26
CA PRO A 29 14.94 9.67 -24.32
C PRO A 29 15.85 10.05 -23.14
N TRP A 30 16.66 11.09 -23.31
CA TRP A 30 17.57 11.64 -22.30
C TRP A 30 16.91 12.70 -21.40
N GLN A 31 15.74 13.21 -21.81
CA GLN A 31 15.09 14.31 -21.13
C GLN A 31 14.33 13.78 -19.91
N PRO A 32 14.39 14.49 -18.78
CA PRO A 32 13.75 14.01 -17.57
C PRO A 32 12.22 14.14 -17.65
N PHE A 33 11.52 13.24 -16.96
CA PHE A 33 10.06 13.14 -16.95
C PHE A 33 9.32 14.44 -16.61
N PRO A 34 9.73 15.25 -15.63
CA PRO A 34 9.08 16.53 -15.36
C PRO A 34 9.16 17.51 -16.53
N GLU A 35 10.29 17.52 -17.26
CA GLU A 35 10.46 18.38 -18.44
C GLU A 35 9.64 17.88 -19.64
N ILE A 36 9.36 16.58 -19.69
CA ILE A 36 8.46 15.98 -20.67
C ILE A 36 6.98 16.30 -20.34
N GLY A 37 6.68 16.77 -19.13
CA GLY A 37 5.32 17.04 -18.66
C GLY A 37 4.65 15.81 -18.02
N LEU A 38 5.44 14.86 -17.52
CA LEU A 38 4.95 13.77 -16.69
C LEU A 38 4.90 14.24 -15.23
N ASP A 39 3.73 14.74 -14.81
CA ASP A 39 3.46 15.13 -13.42
C ASP A 39 3.26 13.90 -12.51
N SER A 40 3.32 14.07 -11.19
CA SER A 40 3.17 12.96 -10.22
C SER A 40 1.87 12.15 -10.37
N LEU A 41 0.80 12.79 -10.84
CA LEU A 41 -0.48 12.12 -11.11
C LEU A 41 -0.39 11.23 -12.37
N LEU A 42 0.13 11.77 -13.47
CA LEU A 42 0.32 11.05 -14.74
C LEU A 42 1.42 9.99 -14.64
N GLY A 43 2.43 10.21 -13.79
CA GLY A 43 3.53 9.28 -13.56
C GLY A 43 3.05 7.93 -13.01
N THR A 44 2.03 7.93 -12.16
CA THR A 44 1.46 6.69 -11.60
C THR A 44 0.68 5.91 -12.64
N GLU A 45 -0.12 6.59 -13.46
CA GLU A 45 -0.88 5.99 -14.58
C GLU A 45 0.06 5.44 -15.67
N PHE A 46 1.12 6.19 -15.99
CA PHE A 46 2.16 5.76 -16.91
C PHE A 46 2.83 4.46 -16.42
N VAL A 47 3.25 4.41 -15.15
CA VAL A 47 3.86 3.20 -14.56
C VAL A 47 2.88 2.02 -14.55
N ALA A 48 1.60 2.26 -14.23
CA ALA A 48 0.57 1.23 -14.28
C ALA A 48 0.40 0.66 -15.70
N THR A 49 0.43 1.53 -16.72
CA THR A 49 0.32 1.14 -18.14
C THR A 49 1.55 0.36 -18.59
N VAL A 50 2.74 0.78 -18.17
CA VAL A 50 4.00 0.06 -18.44
C VAL A 50 3.97 -1.33 -17.81
N ASN A 51 3.55 -1.43 -16.55
CA ASN A 51 3.40 -2.71 -15.85
C ASN A 51 2.41 -3.63 -16.55
N ALA A 52 1.25 -3.12 -16.97
CA ALA A 52 0.26 -3.89 -17.70
C ALA A 52 0.79 -4.38 -19.06
N ARG A 53 1.61 -3.58 -19.75
CA ARG A 53 2.11 -3.89 -21.08
C ARG A 53 3.30 -4.85 -21.08
N PHE A 54 4.20 -4.74 -20.10
CA PHE A 54 5.40 -5.57 -19.99
C PHE A 54 5.28 -6.70 -18.98
N GLY A 55 4.16 -6.80 -18.25
CA GLY A 55 3.96 -7.80 -17.20
C GLY A 55 4.88 -7.60 -15.99
N THR A 56 5.28 -6.36 -15.71
CA THR A 56 6.20 -6.00 -14.62
C THR A 56 5.45 -5.52 -13.38
N ALA A 57 6.11 -5.48 -12.23
CA ALA A 57 5.55 -5.01 -10.96
C ALA A 57 6.31 -3.77 -10.43
N ILE A 58 6.62 -2.83 -11.32
CA ILE A 58 7.43 -1.64 -11.01
C ILE A 58 6.61 -0.67 -10.17
N LYS A 59 7.16 -0.22 -9.05
CA LYS A 59 6.50 0.77 -8.18
C LYS A 59 6.68 2.19 -8.75
N GLY A 60 5.70 3.07 -8.52
CA GLY A 60 5.79 4.49 -8.92
C GLY A 60 7.02 5.22 -8.36
N ALA A 61 7.53 4.79 -7.20
CA ALA A 61 8.78 5.29 -6.63
C ALA A 61 10.00 5.07 -7.55
N ALA A 62 10.03 4.03 -8.38
CA ALA A 62 11.14 3.75 -9.29
C ALA A 62 11.29 4.82 -10.40
N VAL A 63 10.24 5.62 -10.67
CA VAL A 63 10.32 6.78 -11.56
C VAL A 63 11.18 7.90 -10.96
N LEU A 64 11.28 7.96 -9.63
CA LEU A 64 12.15 8.91 -8.93
C LEU A 64 13.62 8.49 -9.01
N ASP A 65 13.90 7.20 -8.91
CA ASP A 65 15.25 6.63 -9.09
C ASP A 65 15.73 6.68 -10.54
N HIS A 66 14.80 6.70 -11.49
CA HIS A 66 15.07 6.71 -12.93
C HIS A 66 14.36 7.88 -13.60
N PRO A 67 14.85 9.14 -13.43
CA PRO A 67 14.14 10.32 -13.90
C PRO A 67 14.12 10.51 -15.41
N SER A 68 14.73 9.61 -16.21
CA SER A 68 14.76 9.67 -17.68
C SER A 68 14.15 8.41 -18.34
N PRO A 69 13.50 8.55 -19.51
CA PRO A 69 12.95 7.42 -20.27
C PRO A 69 13.98 6.35 -20.59
N GLU A 70 15.22 6.73 -20.91
CA GLU A 70 16.29 5.78 -21.19
C GLU A 70 16.66 4.94 -19.97
N ALA A 71 16.89 5.58 -18.82
CA ALA A 71 17.24 4.87 -17.58
C ALA A 71 16.08 3.96 -17.14
N PHE A 72 14.84 4.45 -17.26
CA PHE A 72 13.65 3.69 -16.96
C PHE A 72 13.47 2.50 -17.91
N ALA A 73 13.77 2.66 -19.21
CA ALA A 73 13.72 1.57 -20.19
C ALA A 73 14.68 0.43 -19.86
N VAL A 74 15.90 0.75 -19.39
CA VAL A 74 16.86 -0.25 -18.92
C VAL A 74 16.30 -1.02 -17.71
N TYR A 75 15.70 -0.29 -16.76
CA TYR A 75 15.11 -0.90 -15.57
C TYR A 75 13.92 -1.81 -15.91
N VAL A 76 12.98 -1.33 -16.74
CA VAL A 76 11.83 -2.11 -17.24
C VAL A 76 12.29 -3.36 -17.99
N ALA A 77 13.29 -3.23 -18.87
CA ALA A 77 13.83 -4.37 -19.62
C ALA A 77 14.48 -5.42 -18.71
N ARG A 78 15.06 -5.00 -17.58
CA ARG A 78 15.63 -5.89 -16.59
C ARG A 78 14.55 -6.62 -15.79
N GLU A 79 13.53 -5.90 -15.34
CA GLU A 79 12.39 -6.46 -14.59
C GLU A 79 11.57 -7.42 -15.46
N ALA A 80 11.29 -7.07 -16.72
CA ALA A 80 10.55 -7.92 -17.65
C ALA A 80 11.28 -9.24 -17.96
N ARG A 81 12.62 -9.25 -17.93
CA ARG A 81 13.42 -10.47 -18.09
C ARG A 81 13.46 -11.34 -16.84
N CYS A 82 13.31 -10.74 -15.67
CA CYS A 82 13.30 -11.47 -14.40
C CYS A 82 11.95 -12.13 -14.11
N GLY A 83 10.91 -11.82 -14.92
CA GLY A 83 9.53 -12.17 -14.61
C GLY A 83 9.04 -11.44 -13.35
N PRO A 84 7.74 -11.47 -13.03
CA PRO A 84 7.24 -10.88 -11.80
C PRO A 84 7.85 -11.62 -10.61
N ALA A 85 8.94 -11.10 -10.07
CA ALA A 85 9.39 -11.46 -8.73
C ALA A 85 8.29 -10.99 -7.77
N PRO A 86 7.80 -11.84 -6.85
CA PRO A 86 6.82 -11.41 -5.87
C PRO A 86 7.47 -10.33 -5.01
N ALA A 87 7.13 -9.08 -5.28
CA ALA A 87 7.41 -7.99 -4.37
C ALA A 87 6.74 -8.33 -3.03
N PRO A 88 7.39 -8.07 -1.88
CA PRO A 88 6.68 -8.05 -0.62
C PRO A 88 5.61 -6.97 -0.74
N VAL A 89 4.36 -7.43 -0.81
CA VAL A 89 3.17 -6.60 -0.90
C VAL A 89 3.00 -5.98 0.48
N ALA A 90 3.24 -4.68 0.61
CA ALA A 90 2.52 -3.90 1.60
C ALA A 90 1.05 -4.01 1.20
N ALA A 91 0.28 -4.78 1.96
CA ALA A 91 -1.05 -5.21 1.59
C ALA A 91 -2.01 -4.02 1.43
N PRO A 92 -2.59 -3.78 0.24
CA PRO A 92 -3.92 -3.19 0.16
C PRO A 92 -4.92 -4.28 0.56
N ALA A 93 -5.79 -3.96 1.51
CA ALA A 93 -6.91 -4.76 2.00
C ALA A 93 -7.47 -5.76 0.97
N ALA A 94 -7.14 -7.05 1.13
CA ALA A 94 -8.09 -8.09 0.76
C ALA A 94 -9.21 -8.06 1.82
N PRO A 95 -10.50 -8.20 1.48
CA PRO A 95 -11.49 -8.51 2.49
C PRO A 95 -11.10 -9.89 3.03
N PRO A 96 -10.70 -10.03 4.29
CA PRO A 96 -10.44 -11.36 4.78
C PRO A 96 -11.81 -12.01 4.91
N CYS A 97 -12.02 -13.09 4.18
CA CYS A 97 -12.98 -14.10 4.61
C CYS A 97 -12.36 -14.74 5.87
N ARG A 98 -12.31 -13.98 6.97
CA ARG A 98 -11.75 -14.39 8.25
C ARG A 98 -12.83 -14.10 9.27
N LEU A 99 -13.27 -15.17 9.90
CA LEU A 99 -14.44 -15.21 10.75
C LEU A 99 -14.30 -14.28 11.98
N LEU A 100 -13.07 -13.89 12.38
CA LEU A 100 -12.75 -13.26 13.67
C LEU A 100 -11.49 -12.36 13.59
N PRO A 101 -11.41 -11.25 14.35
CA PRO A 101 -10.27 -10.34 14.37
C PRO A 101 -9.06 -10.90 15.12
N SER A 102 -7.85 -10.68 14.59
CA SER A 102 -6.58 -10.98 15.28
C SER A 102 -6.18 -9.84 16.23
N ALA A 103 -5.34 -10.11 17.24
CA ALA A 103 -4.84 -9.07 18.16
C ALA A 103 -4.10 -7.92 17.45
N ASP A 104 -3.43 -8.21 16.33
CA ASP A 104 -2.75 -7.20 15.52
C ASP A 104 -3.72 -6.29 14.76
N GLU A 105 -4.84 -6.84 14.27
CA GLU A 105 -5.89 -6.06 13.62
C GLU A 105 -6.61 -5.16 14.65
N LEU A 106 -6.87 -5.69 15.85
CA LEU A 106 -7.43 -4.91 16.96
C LEU A 106 -6.48 -3.80 17.42
N ARG A 107 -5.16 -4.03 17.37
CA ARG A 107 -4.14 -3.03 17.68
C ARG A 107 -4.19 -1.86 16.68
N GLU A 108 -4.30 -2.15 15.38
CA GLU A 108 -4.43 -1.12 14.34
C GLU A 108 -5.67 -0.25 14.53
N GLU A 109 -6.83 -0.88 14.80
CA GLU A 109 -8.08 -0.17 15.06
C GLU A 109 -8.00 0.72 16.30
N LEU A 110 -7.38 0.24 17.39
CA LEU A 110 -7.18 1.01 18.60
C LEU A 110 -6.24 2.20 18.37
N ALA A 111 -5.16 1.99 17.62
CA ALA A 111 -4.19 3.03 17.27
C ALA A 111 -4.85 4.17 16.50
N GLN A 112 -5.77 3.85 15.59
CA GLN A 112 -6.51 4.85 14.82
C GLN A 112 -7.40 5.72 15.72
N ILE A 113 -8.02 5.14 16.76
CA ILE A 113 -8.89 5.86 17.69
C ILE A 113 -8.08 6.73 18.66
N LEU A 114 -6.94 6.22 19.12
CA LEU A 114 -6.00 6.94 19.97
C LEU A 114 -5.14 7.94 19.18
N ALA A 115 -5.22 7.91 17.84
CA ALA A 115 -4.39 8.68 16.92
C ALA A 115 -2.89 8.51 17.18
N CYS A 116 -2.47 7.27 17.49
CA CYS A 116 -1.08 6.89 17.70
C CYS A 116 -0.61 5.86 16.66
N ASP A 117 0.68 5.57 16.67
CA ASP A 117 1.25 4.53 15.81
C ASP A 117 0.89 3.16 16.38
N PRO A 118 0.43 2.19 15.57
CA PRO A 118 0.08 0.87 16.08
C PRO A 118 1.26 0.18 16.74
N TRP A 119 2.49 0.47 16.32
CA TRP A 119 3.73 -0.08 16.90
C TRP A 119 4.04 0.45 18.30
N ASP A 120 3.42 1.55 18.72
CA ASP A 120 3.54 2.10 20.07
C ASP A 120 2.63 1.37 21.06
N LEU A 121 1.57 0.73 20.55
CA LEU A 121 0.62 -0.04 21.35
C LEU A 121 1.10 -1.48 21.51
N ASP A 122 1.39 -1.85 22.75
CA ASP A 122 1.75 -3.23 23.07
C ASP A 122 0.48 -4.07 23.33
N PRO A 123 0.30 -5.21 22.61
CA PRO A 123 -0.92 -6.01 22.67
C PRO A 123 -1.08 -6.84 23.95
N CYS A 124 -0.04 -6.89 24.79
CA CYS A 124 -0.05 -7.53 26.10
C CYS A 124 -0.19 -6.49 27.24
N THR A 125 -0.28 -5.20 26.89
CA THR A 125 -0.42 -4.12 27.86
C THR A 125 -1.90 -3.81 28.08
N PRO A 126 -2.32 -3.59 29.34
CA PRO A 126 -3.71 -3.36 29.63
C PRO A 126 -4.18 -2.02 29.08
N PHE A 127 -5.44 -1.99 28.64
CA PHE A 127 -6.11 -0.82 28.07
C PHE A 127 -6.00 0.42 28.97
N SER A 128 -6.04 0.25 30.29
CA SER A 128 -5.88 1.36 31.25
C SER A 128 -4.48 1.97 31.22
N ASP A 129 -3.44 1.19 30.94
CA ASP A 129 -2.05 1.65 30.86
C ASP A 129 -1.74 2.26 29.48
N LEU A 130 -2.41 1.77 28.44
CA LEU A 130 -2.42 2.35 27.08
C LEU A 130 -3.19 3.68 26.99
N GLY A 131 -3.82 4.14 28.07
CA GLY A 131 -4.60 5.38 28.07
C GLY A 131 -5.98 5.25 27.40
N VAL A 132 -6.53 4.04 27.31
CA VAL A 132 -7.87 3.82 26.78
C VAL A 132 -8.90 4.17 27.86
N ASP A 133 -9.48 5.35 27.74
CA ASP A 133 -10.62 5.77 28.56
C ASP A 133 -11.92 5.06 28.16
N ALA A 134 -12.94 5.14 29.02
CA ALA A 134 -14.27 4.60 28.76
C ALA A 134 -14.89 5.07 27.42
N ARG A 135 -14.53 6.29 26.96
CA ARG A 135 -14.96 6.81 25.66
C ARG A 135 -14.24 6.10 24.50
N ALA A 136 -12.91 6.01 24.57
CA ALA A 136 -12.09 5.35 23.55
C ALA A 136 -12.42 3.86 23.45
N GLY A 137 -12.62 3.18 24.58
CA GLY A 137 -13.04 1.77 24.62
C GLY A 137 -14.43 1.54 24.01
N ALA A 138 -15.40 2.43 24.25
CA ALA A 138 -16.73 2.33 23.65
C ALA A 138 -16.70 2.57 22.13
N GLU A 139 -15.90 3.53 21.67
CA GLU A 139 -15.69 3.82 20.25
C GLU A 139 -15.00 2.66 19.53
N PHE A 140 -13.97 2.08 20.16
CA PHE A 140 -13.26 0.91 19.69
C PHE A 140 -14.16 -0.30 19.52
N MET A 141 -14.95 -0.64 20.53
CA MET A 141 -15.91 -1.74 20.42
C MET A 141 -16.99 -1.49 19.37
N THR A 142 -17.40 -0.24 19.19
CA THR A 142 -18.36 0.13 18.13
C THR A 142 -17.74 -0.07 16.74
N ALA A 143 -16.47 0.30 16.55
CA ALA A 143 -15.72 0.09 15.31
C ALA A 143 -15.55 -1.41 15.01
N VAL A 144 -15.07 -2.19 15.99
CA VAL A 144 -14.88 -3.64 15.88
C VAL A 144 -16.20 -4.36 15.55
N ASN A 145 -17.29 -4.05 16.26
CA ASN A 145 -18.61 -4.61 15.97
C ASN A 145 -19.09 -4.28 14.55
N ARG A 146 -18.83 -3.06 14.07
CA ARG A 146 -19.22 -2.63 12.73
C ARG A 146 -18.40 -3.30 11.63
N LEU A 147 -17.10 -3.47 11.85
CA LEU A 147 -16.17 -4.07 10.88
C LEU A 147 -16.35 -5.58 10.75
N TYR A 148 -16.52 -6.26 11.88
CA TYR A 148 -16.60 -7.72 11.94
C TYR A 148 -18.04 -8.24 12.10
N GLY A 149 -19.04 -7.35 12.15
CA GLY A 149 -20.46 -7.73 12.29
C GLY A 149 -20.84 -8.29 13.67
N LEU A 150 -20.01 -8.05 14.68
CA LEU A 150 -20.19 -8.54 16.05
C LEU A 150 -21.18 -7.67 16.84
N ARG A 151 -21.61 -8.15 18.01
CA ARG A 151 -22.57 -7.47 18.90
C ARG A 151 -22.08 -7.40 20.35
N GLU A 152 -20.77 -7.39 20.53
CA GLU A 152 -20.15 -7.39 21.86
C GLU A 152 -20.29 -6.02 22.55
N ARG A 153 -20.43 -6.02 23.86
CA ARG A 153 -20.64 -4.78 24.65
C ARG A 153 -19.31 -4.27 25.21
N ALA A 154 -19.14 -2.97 25.37
CA ALA A 154 -17.92 -2.40 25.97
C ALA A 154 -17.57 -2.93 27.38
N VAL A 155 -18.50 -3.60 28.07
CA VAL A 155 -18.22 -4.31 29.33
C VAL A 155 -17.22 -5.46 29.17
N VAL A 156 -17.10 -6.11 28.00
CA VAL A 156 -16.09 -7.17 27.80
C VAL A 156 -14.65 -6.65 27.86
N LEU A 157 -14.42 -5.34 27.66
CA LEU A 157 -13.10 -4.74 27.88
C LEU A 157 -12.68 -4.77 29.36
N HIS A 158 -13.63 -4.91 30.30
CA HIS A 158 -13.31 -5.11 31.71
C HIS A 158 -12.90 -6.55 32.03
N ASP A 159 -13.56 -7.53 31.42
CA ASP A 159 -13.22 -8.96 31.57
C ASP A 159 -11.95 -9.33 30.80
N HIS A 160 -11.68 -8.62 29.70
CA HIS A 160 -10.52 -8.81 28.83
C HIS A 160 -9.74 -7.49 28.74
N PRO A 161 -8.86 -7.19 29.71
CA PRO A 161 -8.23 -5.90 29.84
C PRO A 161 -7.10 -5.63 28.84
N ASP A 162 -6.76 -6.56 27.94
CA ASP A 162 -5.68 -6.45 26.95
C ASP A 162 -6.15 -6.91 25.57
N LEU A 163 -5.51 -6.42 24.50
CA LEU A 163 -5.84 -6.76 23.11
C LEU A 163 -5.75 -8.27 22.82
N THR A 164 -4.76 -8.94 23.40
CA THR A 164 -4.58 -10.39 23.24
C THR A 164 -5.73 -11.18 23.87
N ALA A 165 -6.18 -10.77 25.06
CA ALA A 165 -7.30 -11.41 25.75
C ALA A 165 -8.63 -11.18 25.02
N LEU A 166 -8.83 -9.96 24.50
CA LEU A 166 -10.00 -9.62 23.71
C LEU A 166 -10.05 -10.43 22.41
N ALA A 167 -8.93 -10.53 21.68
CA ALA A 167 -8.86 -11.34 20.46
C ALA A 167 -9.18 -12.82 20.73
N ALA A 168 -8.68 -13.37 21.84
CA ALA A 168 -8.96 -14.74 22.23
C ALA A 168 -10.43 -14.96 22.60
N HIS A 169 -11.06 -14.02 23.31
CA HIS A 169 -12.49 -14.07 23.63
C HIS A 169 -13.35 -14.00 22.38
N LEU A 170 -13.06 -13.04 21.49
CA LEU A 170 -13.75 -12.92 20.21
C LEU A 170 -13.58 -14.20 19.38
N ALA A 171 -12.40 -14.83 19.42
CA ALA A 171 -12.17 -16.09 18.73
C ALA A 171 -13.04 -17.27 19.24
N THR A 172 -13.64 -17.14 20.42
CA THR A 172 -14.50 -18.15 21.06
C THR A 172 -15.99 -17.77 21.12
N ALA A 173 -16.34 -16.55 20.68
CA ALA A 173 -17.70 -15.99 20.73
C ALA A 173 -18.50 -16.30 19.46
#